data_AF-A0A090ZWJ5-F1
#
_entry.id   AF-A0A090ZWJ5-F1
#
_cell.length_a   1.000
_cell.length_b   1.000
_cell.length_c   1.000
_cell.angle_alpha   90.00
_cell.angle_beta   90.00
_cell.angle_gamma   90.00
#
_symmetry.space_group_name_H-M   'P 1'
#
loop_
_entity.id
_entity.type
_entity.pdbx_description
1 polymer ?
#
loop_
_entity_poly.entity_id
_entity_poly.type
_entity_poly.pdbx_seq_one_letter_code
_entity_poly.pdbx_strand_id
1 'polypeptide(L)'
;MKNTYKVMSSAALAGALLFGTAWGAAEAAGPMAAANSTAKSGGTLSAAKAKAPSVTQQGITLEISQAIYDGNYVGITLKRSGEGLTGEITGKYDEKTGEDIYEKGAIKDLDLFIDGKPAHEYGGGKSMAQKTQITQGKGSTKDMFDIRMADPSWIGGNLKAFPDKFKLTAKVTLEGVDKPYTLDMTLQKTKGKALKPNLTKKSGKLNVSLGKLNLTSSSSRIQLIIKGLEKGKPSPINYELVDDQGKELKKIFGHGSDDNDNNGVIYYDFVTDALSKNAKSITVKAYQYELEPNGTAKEDSNGETIKNYIKDLEMTVKVK
;
A
#
# COMPACT_ATOMS: atom_id res chain seq x y z
N MET A 1 38.00 -32.01 -29.41
CA MET A 1 37.88 -30.67 -28.77
C MET A 1 36.67 -30.72 -27.84
N LYS A 2 36.90 -30.58 -26.53
CA LYS A 2 35.85 -30.59 -25.50
C LYS A 2 35.44 -29.14 -25.26
N ASN A 3 34.17 -28.79 -25.49
CA ASN A 3 33.60 -27.54 -25.00
C ASN A 3 32.87 -27.82 -23.69
N THR A 4 33.52 -27.46 -22.60
CA THR A 4 32.97 -27.39 -21.25
C THR A 4 32.04 -26.19 -21.15
N TYR A 5 30.74 -26.42 -21.12
CA TYR A 5 29.78 -25.43 -20.63
C TYR A 5 29.72 -25.54 -19.11
N LYS A 6 30.19 -24.50 -18.41
CA LYS A 6 29.95 -24.33 -16.98
C LYS A 6 28.46 -24.03 -16.80
N VAL A 7 27.71 -25.01 -16.30
CA VAL A 7 26.36 -24.80 -15.78
C VAL A 7 26.51 -24.08 -14.45
N MET A 8 26.24 -22.77 -14.42
CA MET A 8 25.90 -22.11 -13.15
C MET A 8 24.47 -22.50 -12.82
N SER A 9 24.32 -23.37 -11.82
CA SER A 9 23.05 -23.64 -11.17
C SER A 9 22.58 -22.33 -10.52
N SER A 10 21.69 -21.61 -11.18
CA SER A 10 21.01 -20.46 -10.63
C SER A 10 20.02 -20.94 -9.56
N ALA A 11 20.39 -20.68 -8.31
CA ALA A 11 19.49 -20.72 -7.17
C ALA A 11 18.28 -19.83 -7.46
N ALA A 12 17.10 -20.43 -7.59
CA ALA A 12 15.86 -19.70 -7.59
C ALA A 12 15.60 -19.21 -6.15
N LEU A 13 15.55 -17.89 -5.99
CA LEU A 13 15.12 -17.21 -4.78
C LEU A 13 13.76 -17.78 -4.32
N ALA A 14 13.77 -18.52 -3.22
CA ALA A 14 12.59 -18.70 -2.39
C ALA A 14 12.47 -17.45 -1.51
N GLY A 15 11.71 -16.46 -1.97
CA GLY A 15 11.26 -15.37 -1.09
C GLY A 15 10.20 -15.93 -0.16
N ALA A 16 10.55 -16.10 1.12
CA ALA A 16 9.61 -16.53 2.14
C ALA A 16 8.50 -15.48 2.31
N LEU A 17 7.29 -15.91 1.96
CA LEU A 17 6.05 -15.35 2.45
C LEU A 17 5.75 -16.04 3.78
N LEU A 18 6.06 -15.41 4.92
CA LEU A 18 5.39 -15.76 6.17
C LEU A 18 4.02 -15.09 6.22
N PHE A 19 3.08 -15.72 5.50
CA PHE A 19 1.67 -15.72 5.86
C PHE A 19 1.40 -17.02 6.66
N GLY A 20 1.05 -16.92 7.94
CA GLY A 20 0.31 -17.99 8.63
C GLY A 20 -1.18 -17.76 8.40
N THR A 21 -1.82 -18.42 7.42
CA THR A 21 -2.58 -19.70 7.48
C THR A 21 -3.77 -19.66 8.45
N ALA A 22 -5.01 -20.06 8.14
CA ALA A 22 -5.74 -20.59 6.97
C ALA A 22 -7.25 -20.33 7.26
N TRP A 23 -8.24 -20.28 6.35
CA TRP A 23 -8.71 -21.32 5.41
C TRP A 23 -9.55 -20.71 4.26
N GLY A 24 -9.28 -21.16 3.04
CA GLY A 24 -10.29 -21.62 2.06
C GLY A 24 -11.13 -20.60 1.27
N ALA A 25 -10.61 -20.12 0.14
CA ALA A 25 -11.25 -20.22 -1.18
C ALA A 25 -10.30 -19.64 -2.25
N ALA A 26 -10.06 -20.41 -3.30
CA ALA A 26 -9.19 -20.05 -4.40
C ALA A 26 -9.88 -19.05 -5.34
N GLU A 27 -9.24 -17.93 -5.60
CA GLU A 27 -9.43 -17.19 -6.85
C GLU A 27 -8.13 -16.51 -7.26
N ALA A 28 -7.82 -16.64 -8.55
CA ALA A 28 -6.49 -16.56 -9.12
C ALA A 28 -5.92 -15.13 -9.14
N ALA A 29 -4.89 -14.90 -8.32
CA ALA A 29 -4.02 -13.74 -8.44
C ALA A 29 -3.05 -13.95 -9.62
N GLY A 30 -3.19 -13.14 -10.66
CA GLY A 30 -2.15 -13.00 -11.69
C GLY A 30 -0.86 -12.44 -11.08
N PRO A 31 0.31 -12.71 -11.70
CA PRO A 31 1.61 -12.39 -11.11
C PRO A 31 1.77 -10.87 -10.96
N MET A 32 1.69 -10.36 -9.73
CA MET A 32 2.32 -9.11 -9.35
C MET A 32 3.82 -9.33 -9.41
N ALA A 33 4.46 -8.85 -10.49
CA ALA A 33 5.90 -8.74 -10.55
C ALA A 33 6.37 -7.95 -9.33
N ALA A 34 7.22 -8.59 -8.52
CA ALA A 34 7.87 -7.99 -7.37
C ALA A 34 8.77 -6.85 -7.87
N ALA A 35 8.25 -5.63 -7.83
CA ALA A 35 9.08 -4.45 -7.92
C ALA A 35 9.93 -4.40 -6.64
N ASN A 36 11.21 -4.76 -6.77
CA ASN A 36 12.27 -4.40 -5.82
C ASN A 36 12.43 -2.88 -5.84
N SER A 37 11.44 -2.17 -5.29
CA SER A 37 11.54 -0.74 -5.08
C SER A 37 12.24 -0.51 -3.76
N THR A 38 13.54 -0.27 -3.82
CA THR A 38 14.24 0.56 -2.82
C THR A 38 13.78 2.02 -2.96
N ALA A 39 12.46 2.22 -2.95
CA ALA A 39 11.86 3.54 -2.97
C ALA A 39 11.87 4.06 -1.53
N LYS A 40 12.81 4.96 -1.23
CA LYS A 40 12.64 5.93 -0.14
C LYS A 40 11.27 6.59 -0.33
N SER A 41 10.28 6.19 0.47
CA SER A 41 8.95 6.77 0.48
C SER A 41 9.05 8.18 1.08
N GLY A 42 9.30 9.16 0.21
CA GLY A 42 9.51 10.57 0.57
C GLY A 42 8.22 11.35 0.88
N GLY A 43 7.21 10.71 1.46
CA GLY A 43 6.08 11.40 2.07
C GLY A 43 6.46 11.76 3.50
N THR A 44 6.79 13.03 3.77
CA THR A 44 6.95 13.51 5.15
C THR A 44 5.58 13.49 5.82
N LEU A 45 5.36 12.51 6.71
CA LEU A 45 4.17 12.47 7.55
C LEU A 45 4.22 13.68 8.50
N SER A 46 3.27 14.60 8.35
CA SER A 46 3.16 15.77 9.22
C SER A 46 2.85 15.31 10.66
N ALA A 47 3.75 15.60 11.60
CA ALA A 47 3.58 15.25 13.01
C ALA A 47 2.33 15.91 13.62
N ALA A 48 1.48 15.11 14.28
CA ALA A 48 0.44 15.62 15.16
C ALA A 48 1.07 16.28 16.39
N LYS A 49 0.61 17.49 16.74
CA LYS A 49 1.16 18.41 17.77
C LYS A 49 0.99 17.97 19.24
N ALA A 50 0.58 16.73 19.51
CA ALA A 50 0.44 16.19 20.87
C ALA A 50 1.69 15.38 21.25
N LYS A 51 2.06 15.32 22.53
CA LYS A 51 3.13 14.44 23.02
C LYS A 51 2.87 13.04 22.48
N ALA A 52 3.76 12.57 21.62
CA ALA A 52 3.56 11.34 20.90
C ALA A 52 3.51 10.17 21.91
N PRO A 53 2.51 9.29 21.82
CA PRO A 53 2.39 8.16 22.76
C PRO A 53 3.69 7.36 22.76
N SER A 54 4.21 7.12 23.96
CA SER A 54 5.44 6.37 24.18
C SER A 54 5.27 5.50 25.41
N VAL A 55 5.75 4.26 25.32
CA VAL A 55 5.68 3.27 26.39
C VAL A 55 7.05 2.60 26.50
N THR A 56 7.57 2.51 27.72
CA THR A 56 8.83 1.84 28.02
C THR A 56 8.56 0.60 28.86
N GLN A 57 9.07 -0.55 28.44
CA GLN A 57 9.03 -1.80 29.21
C GLN A 57 10.37 -2.53 29.08
N GLN A 58 10.90 -3.04 30.18
CA GLN A 58 12.15 -3.83 30.20
C GLN A 58 13.33 -3.15 29.48
N GLY A 59 13.44 -1.81 29.62
CA GLY A 59 14.52 -1.02 29.01
C GLY A 59 14.35 -0.71 27.52
N ILE A 60 13.25 -1.17 26.89
CA ILE A 60 12.91 -0.88 25.49
C ILE A 60 11.75 0.11 25.48
N THR A 61 11.84 1.13 24.63
CA THR A 61 10.80 2.12 24.41
C THR A 61 10.25 1.99 23.00
N LEU A 62 8.92 1.93 22.87
CA LEU A 62 8.22 2.17 21.61
C LEU A 62 7.52 3.52 21.67
N GLU A 63 7.74 4.34 20.65
CA GLU A 63 7.08 5.64 20.48
C GLU A 63 6.39 5.71 19.11
N ILE A 64 5.24 6.39 19.05
CA ILE A 64 4.67 6.80 17.76
C ILE A 64 5.37 8.09 17.31
N SER A 65 6.40 7.96 16.49
CA SER A 65 7.19 9.11 16.02
C SER A 65 6.45 10.00 15.01
N GLN A 66 5.53 9.42 14.23
CA GLN A 66 4.73 10.12 13.23
C GLN A 66 3.34 9.50 13.12
N ALA A 67 2.33 10.34 12.85
CA ALA A 67 0.97 9.90 12.66
C ALA A 67 0.19 10.88 11.79
N ILE A 68 -0.57 10.36 10.82
CA ILE A 68 -1.43 11.14 9.95
C ILE A 68 -2.77 10.43 9.76
N TYR A 69 -3.83 11.23 9.67
CA TYR A 69 -5.08 10.81 9.09
C TYR A 69 -5.64 11.97 8.27
N ASP A 70 -5.62 11.85 6.94
CA ASP A 70 -6.01 12.92 6.03
C ASP A 70 -7.32 12.62 5.28
N GLY A 71 -7.98 11.53 5.66
CA GLY A 71 -9.20 11.05 5.00
C GLY A 71 -8.94 10.19 3.77
N ASN A 72 -7.72 10.15 3.24
CA ASN A 72 -7.32 9.18 2.21
C ASN A 72 -6.79 7.90 2.83
N TYR A 73 -5.94 8.03 3.85
CA TYR A 73 -5.35 6.92 4.57
C TYR A 73 -4.94 7.34 5.99
N VAL A 74 -4.65 6.35 6.81
CA VAL A 74 -3.96 6.50 8.10
C VAL A 74 -2.52 6.05 7.91
N GLY A 75 -1.56 6.84 8.36
CA GLY A 75 -0.14 6.48 8.34
C GLY A 75 0.49 6.68 9.71
N ILE A 76 1.26 5.70 10.18
CA ILE A 76 1.88 5.71 11.52
C ILE A 76 3.30 5.18 11.38
N THR A 77 4.24 5.82 12.07
CA THR A 77 5.61 5.31 12.19
C THR A 77 5.93 5.06 13.65
N LEU A 78 6.10 3.80 14.00
CA LEU A 78 6.63 3.38 15.28
C LEU A 78 8.15 3.52 15.26
N LYS A 79 8.73 3.98 16.36
CA LYS A 79 10.17 4.02 16.58
C LYS A 79 10.51 3.29 17.87
N ARG A 80 11.53 2.43 17.79
CA ARG A 80 12.08 1.68 18.91
C ARG A 80 13.37 2.31 19.39
N SER A 81 13.59 2.35 20.68
CA SER A 81 14.86 2.72 21.30
C SER A 81 15.09 1.92 22.59
N GLY A 82 16.34 1.84 23.05
CA GLY A 82 16.72 1.07 24.23
C GLY A 82 18.12 0.48 24.11
N GLU A 83 18.62 -0.05 25.22
CA GLU A 83 19.93 -0.71 25.26
C GLU A 83 19.83 -2.18 24.82
N GLY A 84 20.91 -2.72 24.24
CA GLY A 84 20.98 -4.13 23.86
C GLY A 84 20.16 -4.53 22.62
N LEU A 85 19.75 -3.56 21.79
CA LEU A 85 19.04 -3.79 20.53
C LEU A 85 20.04 -3.98 19.38
N THR A 86 20.27 -5.21 18.95
CA THR A 86 21.28 -5.55 17.93
C THR A 86 20.74 -5.73 16.51
N GLY A 87 19.42 -5.90 16.35
CA GLY A 87 18.77 -6.24 15.07
C GLY A 87 17.83 -5.16 14.53
N GLU A 88 17.15 -5.47 13.42
CA GLU A 88 16.10 -4.61 12.87
C GLU A 88 14.77 -4.82 13.59
N ILE A 89 13.93 -3.78 13.65
CA ILE A 89 12.60 -3.85 14.27
C ILE A 89 11.66 -4.82 13.55
N THR A 90 11.92 -5.12 12.28
CA THR A 90 11.16 -6.07 11.46
C THR A 90 11.67 -7.51 11.51
N GLY A 91 12.74 -7.78 12.27
CA GLY A 91 13.50 -9.02 12.12
C GLY A 91 14.31 -9.03 10.81
N LYS A 92 14.91 -10.19 10.49
CA LYS A 92 15.69 -10.42 9.26
C LYS A 92 15.39 -11.80 8.68
N TYR A 93 15.35 -11.90 7.36
CA TYR A 93 15.27 -13.18 6.68
C TYR A 93 16.66 -13.79 6.52
N ASP A 94 16.85 -15.05 6.92
CA ASP A 94 18.08 -15.79 6.69
C ASP A 94 17.92 -16.69 5.45
N GLU A 95 18.57 -16.30 4.35
CA GLU A 95 18.52 -17.03 3.08
C GLU A 95 19.12 -18.45 3.16
N LYS A 96 19.99 -18.74 4.15
CA LYS A 96 20.63 -20.06 4.27
C LYS A 96 19.70 -21.07 4.92
N THR A 97 18.96 -20.65 5.93
CA THR A 97 18.02 -21.51 6.66
C THR A 97 16.61 -21.44 6.07
N GLY A 98 16.30 -20.35 5.37
CA GLY A 98 14.97 -20.05 4.85
C GLY A 98 14.01 -19.56 5.93
N GLU A 99 14.51 -19.08 7.08
CA GLU A 99 13.71 -18.71 8.25
C GLU A 99 13.84 -17.23 8.60
N ASP A 100 12.78 -16.67 9.20
CA ASP A 100 12.82 -15.33 9.79
C ASP A 100 13.42 -15.37 11.20
N ILE A 101 14.42 -14.53 11.41
CA ILE A 101 15.12 -14.37 12.69
C ILE A 101 14.65 -13.08 13.35
N TYR A 102 14.05 -13.22 14.53
CA TYR A 102 13.62 -12.12 15.38
C TYR A 102 14.58 -12.01 16.57
N GLU A 103 15.30 -10.89 16.64
CA GLU A 103 16.14 -10.56 17.79
C GLU A 103 15.33 -9.80 18.84
N LYS A 104 15.80 -9.76 20.09
CA LYS A 104 15.12 -9.05 21.18
C LYS A 104 14.70 -7.64 20.76
N GLY A 105 13.44 -7.33 20.98
CA GLY A 105 12.83 -6.05 20.62
C GLY A 105 12.31 -5.97 19.19
N ALA A 106 12.47 -6.99 18.33
CA ALA A 106 11.82 -7.03 17.02
C ALA A 106 10.31 -7.23 17.18
N ILE A 107 9.50 -6.71 16.26
CA ILE A 107 8.04 -6.89 16.27
C ILE A 107 7.73 -8.33 15.85
N LYS A 108 7.09 -9.10 16.72
CA LYS A 108 6.53 -10.42 16.39
C LYS A 108 5.09 -10.34 15.92
N ASP A 109 4.33 -9.40 16.50
CA ASP A 109 2.91 -9.29 16.25
C ASP A 109 2.42 -7.85 16.41
N LEU A 110 1.39 -7.51 15.64
CA LEU A 110 0.74 -6.21 15.63
C LEU A 110 -0.77 -6.37 15.48
N ASP A 111 -1.50 -5.99 16.53
CA ASP A 111 -2.94 -5.81 16.47
C ASP A 111 -3.31 -4.33 16.45
N LEU A 112 -4.20 -3.97 15.53
CA LEU A 112 -4.73 -2.62 15.40
C LEU A 112 -6.22 -2.61 15.72
N PHE A 113 -6.66 -1.61 16.49
CA PHE A 113 -8.06 -1.45 16.88
C PHE A 113 -8.57 -0.04 16.62
N ILE A 114 -9.72 0.08 15.97
CA ILE A 114 -10.45 1.34 15.77
C ILE A 114 -11.62 1.35 16.76
N ASP A 115 -11.62 2.31 17.69
CA ASP A 115 -12.62 2.44 18.76
C ASP A 115 -12.85 1.11 19.52
N GLY A 116 -11.77 0.39 19.78
CA GLY A 116 -11.77 -0.89 20.51
C GLY A 116 -12.15 -2.11 19.69
N LYS A 117 -12.43 -1.98 18.39
CA LYS A 117 -12.76 -3.11 17.48
C LYS A 117 -11.58 -3.43 16.56
N PRO A 118 -11.33 -4.71 16.19
CA PRO A 118 -10.25 -5.06 15.30
C PRO A 118 -10.32 -4.27 13.97
N ALA A 119 -9.24 -3.57 13.62
CA ALA A 119 -9.21 -2.70 12.45
C ALA A 119 -9.40 -3.50 11.15
N HIS A 120 -8.87 -4.73 11.08
CA HIS A 120 -9.00 -5.60 9.92
C HIS A 120 -10.45 -6.06 9.65
N GLU A 121 -11.38 -5.88 10.58
CA GLU A 121 -12.82 -6.16 10.37
C GLU A 121 -13.60 -4.93 9.91
N TYR A 122 -12.99 -3.75 9.93
CA TYR A 122 -13.66 -2.51 9.58
C TYR A 122 -13.95 -2.45 8.08
N GLY A 123 -15.12 -1.91 7.69
CA GLY A 123 -15.58 -1.80 6.31
C GLY A 123 -16.96 -2.41 6.08
N GLY A 124 -17.32 -3.43 6.87
CA GLY A 124 -18.63 -4.07 6.84
C GLY A 124 -18.86 -5.06 5.70
N GLY A 125 -17.80 -5.39 4.95
CA GLY A 125 -17.85 -6.33 3.85
C GLY A 125 -17.66 -7.80 4.25
N LYS A 126 -18.02 -8.69 3.33
CA LYS A 126 -17.93 -10.15 3.52
C LYS A 126 -16.60 -10.72 3.03
N SER A 127 -16.01 -10.13 1.98
CA SER A 127 -14.72 -10.55 1.44
C SER A 127 -13.56 -9.76 2.03
N MET A 128 -12.33 -10.26 1.84
CA MET A 128 -11.11 -9.57 2.29
C MET A 128 -10.88 -8.23 1.58
N ALA A 129 -11.32 -8.12 0.33
CA ALA A 129 -11.24 -6.87 -0.43
C ALA A 129 -12.08 -5.76 0.23
N GLN A 130 -13.24 -6.13 0.75
CA GLN A 130 -14.21 -5.22 1.38
C GLN A 130 -13.93 -4.90 2.86
N LYS A 131 -12.72 -5.23 3.32
CA LYS A 131 -12.23 -4.92 4.66
C LYS A 131 -11.10 -3.88 4.60
N THR A 132 -10.77 -3.32 5.75
CA THR A 132 -9.66 -2.38 5.88
C THR A 132 -8.38 -2.99 5.35
N GLN A 133 -7.73 -2.23 4.49
CA GLN A 133 -6.46 -2.61 3.91
C GLN A 133 -5.36 -2.11 4.83
N ILE A 134 -4.50 -3.02 5.28
CA ILE A 134 -3.40 -2.72 6.20
C ILE A 134 -2.11 -3.15 5.50
N THR A 135 -1.18 -2.22 5.35
CA THR A 135 0.19 -2.51 4.92
C THR A 135 1.15 -2.07 6.00
N GLN A 136 2.23 -2.81 6.15
CA GLN A 136 3.22 -2.56 7.19
C GLN A 136 4.60 -3.00 6.73
N GLY A 137 5.64 -2.44 7.33
CA GLY A 137 7.01 -2.84 7.02
C GLY A 137 8.07 -1.91 7.57
N LYS A 138 9.28 -2.11 7.08
CA LYS A 138 10.46 -1.32 7.47
C LYS A 138 10.26 0.16 7.17
N GLY A 139 10.51 0.99 8.18
CA GLY A 139 10.55 2.44 8.05
C GLY A 139 11.91 2.94 7.53
N SER A 140 12.16 4.24 7.69
CA SER A 140 13.37 4.87 7.14
C SER A 140 14.69 4.45 7.79
N THR A 141 14.64 3.81 8.96
CA THR A 141 15.80 3.30 9.70
C THR A 141 15.51 1.90 10.23
N LYS A 142 16.54 1.17 10.66
CA LYS A 142 16.40 -0.19 11.22
C LYS A 142 15.52 -0.25 12.48
N ASP A 143 15.28 0.88 13.14
CA ASP A 143 14.50 0.99 14.37
C ASP A 143 13.13 1.64 14.13
N MET A 144 12.71 1.80 12.87
CA MET A 144 11.41 2.36 12.50
C MET A 144 10.54 1.34 11.77
N PHE A 145 9.25 1.35 12.07
CA PHE A 145 8.25 0.48 11.47
C PHE A 145 7.05 1.32 11.02
N ASP A 146 6.75 1.26 9.72
CA ASP A 146 5.66 2.00 9.11
C ASP A 146 4.41 1.13 9.03
N ILE A 147 3.26 1.72 9.38
CA ILE A 147 1.93 1.12 9.27
C ILE A 147 1.07 2.07 8.46
N ARG A 148 0.33 1.53 7.49
CA ARG A 148 -0.60 2.29 6.66
C ARG A 148 -1.93 1.56 6.59
N MET A 149 -3.03 2.31 6.71
CA MET A 149 -4.39 1.76 6.62
C MET A 149 -5.27 2.59 5.69
N ALA A 150 -6.10 1.93 4.91
CA ALA A 150 -7.16 2.57 4.13
C ALA A 150 -8.48 1.81 4.32
N ASP A 151 -9.56 2.56 4.51
CA ASP A 151 -10.90 1.99 4.53
C ASP A 151 -11.33 1.53 3.11
N PRO A 152 -12.25 0.58 2.97
CA PRO A 152 -12.62 0.04 1.65
C PRO A 152 -13.75 0.83 0.96
N SER A 153 -14.12 2.03 1.41
CA SER A 153 -15.32 2.73 0.89
C SER A 153 -15.25 3.18 -0.58
N TRP A 154 -14.10 2.98 -1.24
CA TRP A 154 -13.84 3.38 -2.63
C TRP A 154 -13.69 2.20 -3.59
N ILE A 155 -13.95 0.97 -3.16
CA ILE A 155 -13.97 -0.20 -4.07
C ILE A 155 -15.37 -0.66 -4.49
N GLY A 156 -16.35 0.25 -4.43
CA GLY A 156 -17.75 -0.04 -4.74
C GLY A 156 -18.52 -0.64 -3.56
N GLY A 157 -19.79 -0.96 -3.77
CA GLY A 157 -20.69 -1.43 -2.72
C GLY A 157 -21.04 -0.36 -1.66
N ASN A 158 -21.77 -0.77 -0.63
CA ASN A 158 -22.18 0.08 0.48
C ASN A 158 -21.24 -0.11 1.69
N LEU A 159 -19.96 0.16 1.49
CA LEU A 159 -18.89 -0.05 2.47
C LEU A 159 -18.63 1.19 3.32
N LYS A 160 -18.22 0.98 4.57
CA LYS A 160 -18.02 2.06 5.55
C LYS A 160 -16.63 2.70 5.39
N ALA A 161 -16.61 4.03 5.34
CA ALA A 161 -15.38 4.83 5.46
C ALA A 161 -14.98 4.97 6.93
N PHE A 162 -13.71 5.23 7.23
CA PHE A 162 -13.31 5.59 8.58
C PHE A 162 -14.05 6.86 9.05
N PRO A 163 -14.36 6.98 10.36
CA PRO A 163 -14.97 8.19 10.91
C PRO A 163 -13.99 9.36 10.86
N ASP A 164 -14.50 10.60 10.84
CA ASP A 164 -13.63 11.80 10.82
C ASP A 164 -12.75 11.93 12.08
N LYS A 165 -13.10 11.28 13.19
CA LYS A 165 -12.31 11.17 14.40
C LYS A 165 -12.54 9.82 15.06
N PHE A 166 -11.48 9.14 15.47
CA PHE A 166 -11.56 7.86 16.17
C PHE A 166 -10.33 7.64 17.05
N LYS A 167 -10.46 6.74 18.03
CA LYS A 167 -9.32 6.23 18.79
C LYS A 167 -8.70 5.06 18.04
N LEU A 168 -7.40 5.12 17.79
CA LEU A 168 -6.62 3.99 17.33
C LEU A 168 -5.78 3.45 18.49
N THR A 169 -5.84 2.14 18.69
CA THR A 169 -4.97 1.42 19.61
C THR A 169 -4.09 0.46 18.81
N ALA A 170 -2.78 0.56 18.97
CA ALA A 170 -1.83 -0.43 18.47
C ALA A 170 -1.32 -1.28 19.64
N LYS A 171 -1.55 -2.59 19.59
CA LYS A 171 -0.93 -3.55 20.49
C LYS A 171 0.24 -4.21 19.77
N VAL A 172 1.44 -4.02 20.30
CA VAL A 172 2.67 -4.47 19.66
C VAL A 172 3.36 -5.48 20.56
N THR A 173 3.53 -6.71 20.08
CA THR A 173 4.29 -7.74 20.79
C THR A 173 5.71 -7.72 20.28
N LEU A 174 6.68 -7.51 21.18
CA LEU A 174 8.10 -7.55 20.85
C LEU A 174 8.72 -8.88 21.27
N GLU A 175 9.69 -9.35 20.48
CA GLU A 175 10.50 -10.53 20.81
C GLU A 175 11.26 -10.33 22.11
N GLY A 176 11.23 -11.34 22.98
CA GLY A 176 11.91 -11.30 24.27
C GLY A 176 11.37 -10.25 25.25
N VAL A 177 10.10 -9.84 25.11
CA VAL A 177 9.39 -8.98 26.08
C VAL A 177 8.08 -9.64 26.51
N ASP A 178 7.80 -9.68 27.82
CA ASP A 178 6.73 -10.52 28.37
C ASP A 178 5.31 -10.04 28.06
N LYS A 179 5.12 -8.73 27.86
CA LYS A 179 3.79 -8.12 27.70
C LYS A 179 3.75 -7.26 26.43
N PRO A 180 2.63 -7.26 25.69
CA PRO A 180 2.45 -6.36 24.57
C PRO A 180 2.49 -4.89 25.01
N TYR A 181 3.09 -4.04 24.18
CA TYR A 181 2.99 -2.60 24.28
C TYR A 181 1.60 -2.19 23.82
N THR A 182 0.96 -1.26 24.52
CA THR A 182 -0.32 -0.67 24.09
C THR A 182 -0.11 0.83 23.86
N LEU A 183 -0.22 1.25 22.59
CA LEU A 183 -0.07 2.63 22.18
C LEU A 183 -1.44 3.15 21.75
N ASP A 184 -1.96 4.12 22.50
CA ASP A 184 -3.26 4.74 22.25
C ASP A 184 -3.09 6.13 21.63
N MET A 185 -3.85 6.40 20.56
CA MET A 185 -3.89 7.72 19.96
C MET A 185 -5.28 8.07 19.45
N THR A 186 -5.58 9.37 19.44
CA THR A 186 -6.78 9.88 18.79
C THR A 186 -6.39 10.48 17.45
N LEU A 187 -6.93 9.94 16.37
CA LEU A 187 -6.73 10.45 15.02
C LEU A 187 -7.91 11.33 14.63
N GLN A 188 -7.59 12.44 13.96
CA GLN A 188 -8.59 13.37 13.43
C GLN A 188 -8.25 13.68 11.99
N LYS A 189 -9.25 13.51 11.13
CA LYS A 189 -9.17 13.75 9.70
C LYS A 189 -8.82 15.19 9.41
N THR A 190 -7.78 15.40 8.61
CA THR A 190 -7.45 16.72 8.09
C THR A 190 -8.34 17.08 6.89
N LYS A 191 -8.43 18.38 6.57
CA LYS A 191 -9.24 18.84 5.45
C LYS A 191 -8.59 18.44 4.12
N GLY A 192 -9.44 18.07 3.16
CA GLY A 192 -9.06 17.79 1.78
C GLY A 192 -10.07 18.38 0.79
N LYS A 193 -9.75 18.26 -0.50
CA LYS A 193 -10.61 18.65 -1.62
C LYS A 193 -11.13 17.38 -2.29
N ALA A 194 -12.39 17.05 -2.02
CA ALA A 194 -13.10 15.97 -2.68
C ALA A 194 -13.67 16.44 -4.03
N LEU A 195 -13.44 15.65 -5.07
CA LEU A 195 -13.84 15.88 -6.45
C LEU A 195 -14.54 14.63 -6.97
N LYS A 196 -15.53 14.84 -7.86
CA LYS A 196 -16.20 13.78 -8.62
C LYS A 196 -16.04 14.08 -10.11
N PRO A 197 -14.89 13.73 -10.70
CA PRO A 197 -14.59 14.12 -12.07
C PRO A 197 -15.59 13.54 -13.08
N ASN A 198 -16.10 12.32 -12.84
CA ASN A 198 -17.04 11.62 -13.71
C ASN A 198 -16.57 11.57 -15.18
N LEU A 199 -15.25 11.52 -15.39
CA LEU A 199 -14.66 11.41 -16.71
C LEU A 199 -14.62 9.94 -17.11
N THR A 200 -15.12 9.62 -18.30
CA THR A 200 -15.03 8.27 -18.86
C THR A 200 -14.30 8.32 -20.18
N LYS A 201 -13.34 7.41 -20.34
CA LYS A 201 -12.59 7.18 -21.57
C LYS A 201 -12.73 5.74 -22.02
N LYS A 202 -12.54 5.50 -23.32
CA LYS A 202 -12.74 4.19 -23.94
C LYS A 202 -11.55 3.83 -24.81
N SER A 203 -11.21 2.55 -24.81
CA SER A 203 -10.23 1.95 -25.74
C SER A 203 -10.74 0.55 -26.09
N GLY A 204 -11.17 0.36 -27.34
CA GLY A 204 -11.87 -0.86 -27.75
C GLY A 204 -13.10 -1.16 -26.89
N LYS A 205 -13.14 -2.34 -26.26
CA LYS A 205 -14.22 -2.77 -25.35
C LYS A 205 -14.11 -2.18 -23.94
N LEU A 206 -12.94 -1.65 -23.60
CA LEU A 206 -12.67 -1.14 -22.26
C LEU A 206 -13.29 0.24 -22.07
N ASN A 207 -13.94 0.43 -20.92
CA ASN A 207 -14.39 1.73 -20.44
C ASN A 207 -13.75 1.97 -19.08
N VAL A 208 -12.97 3.04 -18.96
CA VAL A 208 -12.34 3.46 -17.70
C VAL A 208 -12.94 4.78 -17.28
N SER A 209 -13.45 4.84 -16.06
CA SER A 209 -14.02 6.06 -15.49
C SER A 209 -13.23 6.50 -14.26
N LEU A 210 -12.87 7.77 -14.20
CA LEU A 210 -12.37 8.42 -13.00
C LEU A 210 -13.55 8.92 -12.16
N GLY A 211 -13.96 8.12 -11.18
CA GLY A 211 -15.18 8.34 -10.40
C GLY A 211 -15.00 9.32 -9.25
N LYS A 212 -13.96 9.12 -8.44
CA LYS A 212 -13.66 9.94 -7.25
C LYS A 212 -12.20 10.33 -7.23
N LEU A 213 -11.95 11.52 -6.69
CA LEU A 213 -10.62 12.04 -6.43
C LEU A 213 -10.67 12.84 -5.12
N ASN A 214 -9.77 12.59 -4.18
CA ASN A 214 -9.64 13.39 -2.97
C ASN A 214 -8.20 13.80 -2.75
N LEU A 215 -7.97 15.11 -2.64
CA LEU A 215 -6.65 15.72 -2.60
C LEU A 215 -6.41 16.34 -1.24
N THR A 216 -5.29 16.04 -0.61
CA THR A 216 -4.86 16.62 0.67
C THR A 216 -3.46 17.21 0.50
N SER A 217 -2.95 17.86 1.55
CA SER A 217 -1.55 18.31 1.55
C SER A 217 -0.54 17.16 1.63
N SER A 218 -0.98 15.94 1.97
CA SER A 218 -0.14 14.77 2.24
C SER A 218 -0.30 13.64 1.24
N SER A 219 -1.47 13.51 0.59
CA SER A 219 -1.75 12.43 -0.35
C SER A 219 -2.84 12.77 -1.35
N SER A 220 -3.00 11.90 -2.34
CA SER A 220 -4.14 11.88 -3.24
C SER A 220 -4.78 10.49 -3.22
N ARG A 221 -6.11 10.39 -3.14
CA ARG A 221 -6.84 9.12 -3.31
C ARG A 221 -7.68 9.17 -4.57
N ILE A 222 -7.67 8.08 -5.34
CA ILE A 222 -8.22 8.02 -6.70
C ILE A 222 -9.04 6.75 -6.84
N GLN A 223 -10.29 6.89 -7.30
CA GLN A 223 -11.13 5.76 -7.69
C GLN A 223 -11.23 5.67 -9.22
N LEU A 224 -10.77 4.56 -9.78
CA LEU A 224 -11.02 4.18 -11.16
C LEU A 224 -12.06 3.07 -11.21
N ILE A 225 -12.96 3.14 -12.18
CA ILE A 225 -14.02 2.16 -12.43
C ILE A 225 -13.83 1.62 -13.83
N ILE A 226 -13.57 0.33 -13.94
CA ILE A 226 -13.22 -0.34 -15.19
C ILE A 226 -14.33 -1.31 -15.58
N LYS A 227 -14.75 -1.23 -16.84
CA LYS A 227 -15.73 -2.14 -17.45
C LYS A 227 -15.19 -2.68 -18.78
N GLY A 228 -15.70 -3.84 -19.17
CA GLY A 228 -15.35 -4.47 -20.45
C GLY A 228 -14.05 -5.28 -20.42
N LEU A 229 -13.58 -5.64 -19.23
CA LEU A 229 -12.54 -6.65 -19.05
C LEU A 229 -13.14 -8.05 -19.26
N GLU A 230 -12.29 -8.98 -19.71
CA GLU A 230 -12.69 -10.39 -19.82
C GLU A 230 -12.86 -10.98 -18.42
N LYS A 231 -13.98 -11.66 -18.19
CA LYS A 231 -14.29 -12.29 -16.89
C LYS A 231 -13.21 -13.30 -16.52
N GLY A 232 -12.76 -13.27 -15.27
CA GLY A 232 -11.75 -14.20 -14.74
C GLY A 232 -10.33 -13.93 -15.22
N LYS A 233 -10.07 -12.81 -15.93
CA LYS A 233 -8.72 -12.39 -16.29
C LYS A 233 -8.33 -11.10 -15.56
N PRO A 234 -7.09 -11.00 -15.03
CA PRO A 234 -6.60 -9.77 -14.44
C PRO A 234 -6.55 -8.68 -15.51
N SER A 235 -6.76 -7.43 -15.09
CA SER A 235 -6.54 -6.29 -15.99
C SER A 235 -5.05 -6.20 -16.35
N PRO A 236 -4.68 -6.19 -17.64
CA PRO A 236 -3.29 -5.94 -18.04
C PRO A 236 -2.90 -4.46 -17.91
N ILE A 237 -3.85 -3.59 -17.53
CA ILE A 237 -3.72 -2.14 -17.57
C ILE A 237 -3.25 -1.63 -16.23
N ASN A 238 -2.17 -0.88 -16.29
CA ASN A 238 -1.59 -0.16 -15.18
C ASN A 238 -1.86 1.34 -15.35
N TYR A 239 -1.68 2.08 -14.26
CA TYR A 239 -1.91 3.52 -14.23
C TYR A 239 -0.74 4.21 -13.53
N GLU A 240 -0.25 5.27 -14.16
CA GLU A 240 0.60 6.26 -13.52
C GLU A 240 -0.19 7.57 -13.37
N LEU A 241 0.14 8.33 -12.34
CA LEU A 241 -0.44 9.63 -12.09
C LEU A 241 0.66 10.67 -12.12
N VAL A 242 0.46 11.72 -12.90
CA VAL A 242 1.45 12.78 -13.08
C VAL A 242 0.75 14.13 -12.89
N ASP A 243 1.38 15.05 -12.17
CA ASP A 243 0.90 16.42 -12.09
C ASP A 243 1.36 17.29 -13.28
N ASP A 244 0.77 18.47 -13.45
CA ASP A 244 1.16 19.41 -14.50
C ASP A 244 2.53 20.05 -14.31
N GLN A 245 3.24 19.71 -13.23
CA GLN A 245 4.63 20.09 -12.99
C GLN A 245 5.60 18.96 -13.37
N GLY A 246 5.09 17.84 -13.90
CA GLY A 246 5.87 16.69 -14.33
C GLY A 246 6.23 15.72 -13.20
N LYS A 247 5.69 15.90 -11.99
CA LYS A 247 5.93 14.97 -10.88
C LYS A 247 5.06 13.72 -11.07
N GLU A 248 5.70 12.57 -11.22
CA GLU A 248 5.02 11.27 -11.05
C GLU A 248 4.70 11.05 -9.57
N LEU A 249 3.43 10.76 -9.28
CA LEU A 249 2.95 10.53 -7.94
C LEU A 249 3.19 9.08 -7.53
N LYS A 250 3.95 8.90 -6.46
CA LYS A 250 4.34 7.57 -5.97
C LYS A 250 3.16 6.93 -5.24
N LYS A 251 2.84 5.70 -5.62
CA LYS A 251 1.82 4.89 -4.96
C LYS A 251 2.23 4.60 -3.51
N ILE A 252 1.38 4.99 -2.57
CA ILE A 252 1.46 4.63 -1.15
C ILE A 252 0.77 3.29 -0.92
N PHE A 253 -0.40 3.14 -1.55
CA PHE A 253 -1.26 1.95 -1.43
C PHE A 253 -2.14 1.81 -2.68
N GLY A 254 -2.60 0.58 -2.97
CA GLY A 254 -3.53 0.32 -4.06
C GLY A 254 -4.30 -0.98 -3.86
N HIS A 255 -5.59 -0.96 -4.18
CA HIS A 255 -6.45 -2.12 -4.11
C HIS A 255 -7.44 -2.13 -5.28
N GLY A 256 -7.74 -3.32 -5.79
CA GLY A 256 -8.73 -3.54 -6.83
C GLY A 256 -9.70 -4.62 -6.41
N SER A 257 -10.99 -4.46 -6.72
CA SER A 257 -12.01 -5.47 -6.41
C SER A 257 -13.17 -5.43 -7.39
N ASP A 258 -13.66 -6.62 -7.75
CA ASP A 258 -14.90 -6.88 -8.45
C ASP A 258 -16.00 -7.48 -7.56
N ASP A 259 -15.76 -7.63 -6.25
CA ASP A 259 -16.68 -8.18 -5.24
C ASP A 259 -17.88 -7.27 -4.90
N ASN A 260 -18.20 -6.29 -5.75
CA ASN A 260 -19.09 -5.17 -5.43
C ASN A 260 -20.55 -5.37 -5.91
N ASP A 261 -20.98 -6.62 -6.07
CA ASP A 261 -22.29 -7.03 -6.60
C ASP A 261 -22.62 -6.52 -8.03
N ASN A 262 -21.68 -5.87 -8.72
CA ASN A 262 -21.84 -5.34 -10.07
C ASN A 262 -21.00 -6.15 -11.06
N ASN A 263 -21.52 -7.33 -11.42
CA ASN A 263 -20.90 -8.29 -12.34
C ASN A 263 -20.20 -7.62 -13.52
N GLY A 264 -18.87 -7.79 -13.60
CA GLY A 264 -18.05 -7.26 -14.71
C GLY A 264 -17.57 -5.82 -14.54
N VAL A 265 -17.67 -5.24 -13.33
CA VAL A 265 -17.11 -3.93 -12.99
C VAL A 265 -16.02 -4.09 -11.93
N ILE A 266 -14.80 -3.66 -12.26
CA ILE A 266 -13.69 -3.60 -11.32
C ILE A 266 -13.54 -2.17 -10.82
N TYR A 267 -13.46 -2.01 -9.50
CA TYR A 267 -13.10 -0.74 -8.89
C TYR A 267 -11.66 -0.83 -8.45
N TYR A 268 -10.88 0.17 -8.81
CA TYR A 268 -9.54 0.37 -8.29
C TYR A 268 -9.52 1.61 -7.41
N ASP A 269 -8.95 1.47 -6.23
CA ASP A 269 -8.73 2.51 -5.25
C ASP A 269 -7.23 2.63 -4.99
N PHE A 270 -6.65 3.80 -5.28
CA PHE A 270 -5.23 4.06 -5.09
C PHE A 270 -5.02 5.26 -4.21
N VAL A 271 -4.03 5.18 -3.34
CA VAL A 271 -3.49 6.32 -2.59
C VAL A 271 -2.08 6.58 -3.08
N THR A 272 -1.79 7.82 -3.46
CA THR A 272 -0.46 8.28 -3.85
C THR A 272 0.01 9.39 -2.92
N ASP A 273 1.27 9.80 -3.05
CA ASP A 273 1.73 11.03 -2.43
C ASP A 273 0.98 12.28 -2.97
N ALA A 274 1.13 13.39 -2.27
CA ALA A 274 0.48 14.65 -2.63
C ALA A 274 0.98 15.20 -3.97
N LEU A 275 0.10 15.94 -4.64
CA LEU A 275 0.48 16.81 -5.74
C LEU A 275 1.53 17.83 -5.32
N SER A 276 2.32 18.31 -6.29
CA SER A 276 3.19 19.45 -6.04
C SER A 276 2.39 20.67 -5.58
N LYS A 277 2.96 21.48 -4.68
CA LYS A 277 2.26 22.60 -4.02
C LYS A 277 1.52 23.52 -4.98
N ASN A 278 2.03 23.70 -6.20
CA ASN A 278 1.49 24.60 -7.21
C ASN A 278 0.79 23.91 -8.39
N ALA A 279 0.63 22.58 -8.34
CA ALA A 279 -0.06 21.82 -9.38
C ALA A 279 -1.48 22.34 -9.61
N LYS A 280 -1.86 22.47 -10.88
CA LYS A 280 -3.19 22.90 -11.34
C LYS A 280 -4.00 21.75 -11.92
N SER A 281 -3.35 20.66 -12.32
CA SER A 281 -4.03 19.45 -12.76
C SER A 281 -3.29 18.17 -12.38
N ILE A 282 -4.03 17.07 -12.41
CA ILE A 282 -3.52 15.70 -12.33
C ILE A 282 -3.96 14.95 -13.58
N THR A 283 -3.06 14.16 -14.14
CA THR A 283 -3.29 13.32 -15.30
C THR A 283 -3.12 11.86 -14.92
N VAL A 284 -4.14 11.04 -15.20
CA VAL A 284 -4.09 9.59 -15.13
C VAL A 284 -3.70 9.09 -16.51
N LYS A 285 -2.56 8.39 -16.60
CA LYS A 285 -2.09 7.77 -17.85
C LYS A 285 -2.16 6.26 -17.69
N ALA A 286 -2.93 5.63 -18.57
CA ALA A 286 -3.01 4.17 -18.65
C ALA A 286 -1.88 3.63 -19.51
N TYR A 287 -1.31 2.49 -19.11
CA TYR A 287 -0.27 1.81 -19.88
C TYR A 287 -0.32 0.30 -19.68
N GLN A 288 0.34 -0.43 -20.57
CA GLN A 288 0.64 -1.86 -20.43
C GLN A 288 2.16 -2.03 -20.43
N TYR A 289 2.67 -3.01 -19.68
CA TYR A 289 4.06 -3.39 -19.81
C TYR A 289 4.26 -4.15 -21.12
N GLU A 290 5.39 -3.90 -21.78
CA GLU A 290 5.88 -4.86 -22.77
C GLU A 290 6.41 -6.09 -22.03
N LEU A 291 5.94 -7.28 -22.39
CA LEU A 291 6.32 -8.52 -21.74
C LEU A 291 7.20 -9.37 -22.66
N GLU A 292 8.19 -10.03 -22.08
CA GLU A 292 8.90 -11.15 -22.68
C GLU A 292 7.99 -12.40 -22.77
N PRO A 293 8.32 -13.39 -23.62
CA PRO A 293 7.55 -14.63 -23.74
C PRO A 293 7.38 -15.41 -22.43
N ASN A 294 8.30 -15.24 -21.48
CA ASN A 294 8.23 -15.83 -20.14
C ASN A 294 7.31 -15.06 -19.16
N GLY A 295 6.71 -13.95 -19.60
CA GLY A 295 5.83 -13.10 -18.81
C GLY A 295 6.52 -12.02 -17.96
N THR A 296 7.85 -11.92 -17.99
CA THR A 296 8.57 -10.81 -17.31
C THR A 296 8.48 -9.53 -18.12
N ALA A 297 8.46 -8.38 -17.47
CA ALA A 297 8.43 -7.11 -18.20
C ALA A 297 9.80 -6.82 -18.84
N LYS A 298 9.78 -6.31 -20.07
CA LYS A 298 10.99 -5.89 -20.78
C LYS A 298 11.55 -4.61 -20.17
N GLU A 299 12.86 -4.51 -20.17
CA GLU A 299 13.59 -3.33 -19.72
C GLU A 299 14.28 -2.65 -20.90
N ASP A 300 14.38 -1.32 -20.83
CA ASP A 300 15.13 -0.51 -21.79
C ASP A 300 16.65 -0.54 -21.48
N SER A 301 17.44 0.23 -22.23
CA SER A 301 18.90 0.31 -22.03
C SER A 301 19.33 0.84 -20.66
N ASN A 302 18.41 1.46 -19.90
CA ASN A 302 18.65 2.01 -18.57
C ASN A 302 18.16 1.06 -17.46
N GLY A 303 17.59 -0.10 -17.81
CA GLY A 303 16.95 -1.01 -16.86
C GLY A 303 15.55 -0.56 -16.44
N GLU A 304 14.93 0.39 -17.14
CA GLU A 304 13.57 0.83 -16.85
C GLU A 304 12.56 -0.02 -17.61
N THR A 305 11.46 -0.40 -16.95
CA THR A 305 10.42 -1.21 -17.60
C THR A 305 9.75 -0.46 -18.74
N ILE A 306 9.67 -1.07 -19.92
CA ILE A 306 9.06 -0.49 -21.10
C ILE A 306 7.53 -0.40 -20.93
N LYS A 307 7.01 0.83 -20.97
CA LYS A 307 5.58 1.17 -20.83
C LYS A 307 4.97 1.54 -22.19
N ASN A 308 3.95 0.81 -22.62
CA ASN A 308 3.13 1.14 -23.78
C ASN A 308 1.88 1.92 -23.36
N TYR A 309 1.88 3.24 -23.58
CA TYR A 309 0.78 4.12 -23.17
C TYR A 309 -0.47 3.97 -24.04
N ILE A 310 -1.63 3.90 -23.39
CA ILE A 310 -2.93 3.87 -24.04
C ILE A 310 -3.52 5.28 -24.04
N LYS A 311 -3.16 6.08 -25.04
CA LYS A 311 -3.52 7.50 -25.13
C LYS A 311 -5.03 7.78 -25.05
N ASP A 312 -5.85 6.89 -25.59
CA ASP A 312 -7.31 7.04 -25.57
C ASP A 312 -7.90 7.00 -24.15
N LEU A 313 -7.18 6.42 -23.19
CA LEU A 313 -7.58 6.32 -21.78
C LEU A 313 -6.99 7.44 -20.90
N GLU A 314 -6.20 8.36 -21.47
CA GLU A 314 -5.61 9.46 -20.72
C GLU A 314 -6.69 10.43 -20.24
N MET A 315 -6.69 10.75 -18.94
CA MET A 315 -7.67 11.62 -18.30
C MET A 315 -6.97 12.69 -17.48
N THR A 316 -7.29 13.95 -17.75
CA THR A 316 -6.75 15.10 -16.99
C THR A 316 -7.87 15.81 -16.24
N VAL A 317 -7.64 16.07 -14.95
CA VAL A 317 -8.58 16.78 -14.07
C VAL A 317 -7.94 18.06 -13.56
N LYS A 318 -8.64 19.19 -13.73
CA LYS A 318 -8.24 20.45 -13.09
C LYS A 318 -8.51 20.38 -11.59
N VAL A 319 -7.51 20.73 -10.79
CA VAL A 319 -7.55 20.65 -9.33
C VAL A 319 -7.41 22.01 -8.65
N LYS A 320 -7.10 23.06 -9.42
CA LYS A 320 -7.14 24.46 -8.99
C LYS A 320 -7.87 25.31 -10.02
#